data_AF-A0A8T6M058-F1
#
_entry.id   AF-A0A8T6M058-F1
#
_cell.length_a   1.000
_cell.length_b   1.000
_cell.length_c   1.000
_cell.angle_alpha   90.00
_cell.angle_beta   90.00
_cell.angle_gamma   90.00
#
_symmetry.space_group_name_H-M   'P 1'
#
loop_
_entity.id
_entity.type
_entity.pdbx_description
1 polymer ?
#
loop_
_entity_poly.entity_id
_entity_poly.type
_entity_poly.pdbx_seq_one_letter_code
_entity_poly.pdbx_strand_id
1 'polypeptide(L)'
;MGLLLIKKGFNRNDAKKISFLISKNKNYQADTMLHDELGLAYENINPGKNVLSIFIAFLIFGMLPLIIFIIGTVFNITIKNSFFWASILSGISIFLLGGFKSKITNKNWFKSGMITFLIGGIAAVAAYFVGNILSKII
;
A
#
# COMPACT_ATOMS: atom_id res chain seq x y z
N MET A 1 1.72 32.34 1.23
CA MET A 1 1.98 32.78 -0.16
C MET A 1 2.87 34.03 -0.28
N GLY A 2 2.48 35.20 0.23
CA GLY A 2 3.27 36.43 0.09
C GLY A 2 4.70 36.33 0.65
N LEU A 3 4.88 35.65 1.80
CA LEU A 3 6.19 35.37 2.38
C LEU A 3 7.03 34.39 1.54
N LEU A 4 6.38 33.46 0.84
CA LEU A 4 7.07 32.49 -0.02
C LEU A 4 7.63 33.18 -1.27
N LEU A 5 6.90 34.12 -1.85
CA LEU A 5 7.38 34.95 -2.96
C LEU A 5 8.57 35.83 -2.54
N ILE A 6 8.57 36.36 -1.31
CA ILE A 6 9.73 37.07 -0.76
C ILE A 6 10.94 36.13 -0.64
N LYS A 7 10.74 34.91 -0.15
CA LYS A 7 11.80 33.88 -0.12
C LYS A 7 12.30 33.48 -1.51
N LYS A 8 11.44 33.54 -2.54
CA LYS A 8 11.79 33.34 -3.95
C LYS A 8 12.49 34.55 -4.59
N GLY A 9 12.69 35.66 -3.86
CA GLY A 9 13.46 36.83 -4.32
C GLY A 9 12.63 38.04 -4.78
N PHE A 10 11.30 38.00 -4.67
CA PHE A 10 10.45 39.15 -5.01
C PHE A 10 10.49 40.24 -3.94
N ASN A 11 10.50 41.51 -4.36
CA ASN A 11 10.35 42.64 -3.45
C ASN A 11 8.97 42.60 -2.75
N ARG A 12 8.88 43.14 -1.54
CA ARG A 12 7.69 43.11 -0.68
C ARG A 12 6.43 43.67 -1.36
N ASN A 13 6.59 44.70 -2.19
CA ASN A 13 5.49 45.31 -2.94
C ASN A 13 5.00 44.42 -4.09
N ASP A 14 5.91 43.77 -4.81
CA ASP A 14 5.58 42.87 -5.91
C ASP A 14 5.01 41.55 -5.40
N ALA A 15 5.58 41.01 -4.32
CA ALA A 15 5.06 39.84 -3.63
C ALA A 15 3.61 40.05 -3.14
N LYS A 16 3.28 41.24 -2.63
CA LYS A 16 1.90 41.60 -2.27
C LYS A 16 0.98 41.61 -3.50
N LYS A 17 1.38 42.27 -4.59
CA LYS A 17 0.59 42.35 -5.83
C LYS A 17 0.35 40.97 -6.44
N ILE A 18 1.40 40.15 -6.56
CA ILE A 18 1.31 38.79 -7.10
C ILE A 18 0.43 37.92 -6.21
N SER A 19 0.61 37.96 -4.88
CA SER A 19 -0.24 37.18 -3.96
C SER A 19 -1.72 37.57 -4.05
N PHE A 20 -2.01 38.86 -4.26
CA PHE A 20 -3.38 39.35 -4.45
C PHE A 20 -3.97 38.85 -5.77
N LEU A 21 -3.21 38.90 -6.87
CA LEU A 21 -3.65 38.38 -8.17
C LEU A 21 -3.91 36.87 -8.12
N ILE A 22 -3.01 36.11 -7.49
CA ILE A 22 -3.19 34.66 -7.28
C ILE A 22 -4.43 34.39 -6.42
N SER A 23 -4.69 35.20 -5.37
CA SER A 23 -5.84 35.00 -4.48
C SER A 23 -7.22 35.18 -5.14
N LYS A 24 -7.28 35.84 -6.32
CA LYS A 24 -8.51 35.95 -7.11
C LYS A 24 -8.95 34.61 -7.71
N ASN A 25 -8.02 33.69 -7.98
CA ASN A 25 -8.32 32.36 -8.46
C ASN A 25 -7.99 31.34 -7.37
N LYS A 26 -9.02 30.92 -6.61
CA LYS A 26 -8.88 30.01 -5.47
C LYS A 26 -8.26 28.66 -5.85
N ASN A 27 -8.56 28.14 -7.04
CA ASN A 27 -8.00 26.87 -7.51
C ASN A 27 -6.51 27.01 -7.81
N TYR A 28 -6.13 28.04 -8.55
CA TYR A 28 -4.71 28.32 -8.83
C TYR A 28 -3.93 28.63 -7.56
N GLN A 29 -4.53 29.37 -6.61
CA GLN A 29 -3.92 29.63 -5.30
C GLN A 29 -3.66 28.33 -4.52
N ALA A 30 -4.63 27.41 -4.49
CA ALA A 30 -4.51 26.14 -3.79
C ALA A 30 -3.44 25.24 -4.44
N ASP A 31 -3.42 25.13 -5.77
CA ASP A 31 -2.39 24.37 -6.50
C ASP A 31 -1.00 24.93 -6.25
N THR A 32 -0.86 26.27 -6.27
CA THR A 32 0.43 26.90 -6.03
C THR A 32 0.90 26.68 -4.59
N MET A 33 0.00 26.71 -3.60
CA MET A 33 0.35 26.36 -2.22
C MET A 33 0.73 24.87 -2.07
N LEU A 34 -0.03 23.97 -2.68
CA LEU A 34 0.28 22.53 -2.65
C LEU A 34 1.66 22.25 -3.24
N HIS A 35 1.99 22.87 -4.37
CA HIS A 35 3.25 22.64 -5.05
C HIS A 35 4.43 23.38 -4.41
N ASP A 36 4.28 24.69 -4.16
CA ASP A 36 5.38 25.54 -3.71
C ASP A 36 5.57 25.57 -2.19
N GLU A 37 4.49 25.52 -1.39
CA GLU A 37 4.59 25.54 0.09
C GLU A 37 4.77 24.13 0.66
N LEU A 38 4.04 23.15 0.13
CA LEU A 38 3.98 21.80 0.69
C LEU A 38 4.83 20.79 -0.09
N GLY A 39 5.34 21.15 -1.28
CA GLY A 39 6.12 20.24 -2.13
C GLY A 39 5.31 19.05 -2.64
N LEU A 40 3.98 19.14 -2.61
CA LEU A 40 3.09 18.08 -3.05
C LEU A 40 2.88 18.21 -4.56
N ALA A 41 3.22 17.16 -5.31
CA ALA A 41 2.78 17.02 -6.68
C ALA A 41 1.28 16.71 -6.69
N TYR A 42 0.50 17.45 -7.48
CA TYR A 42 -0.89 17.10 -7.73
C TYR A 42 -0.91 15.85 -8.61
N GLU A 43 -0.88 14.67 -7.99
CA GLU A 43 -1.06 13.42 -8.72
C GLU A 43 -2.55 13.24 -9.01
N ASN A 44 -2.90 13.23 -10.30
CA ASN A 44 -4.24 12.84 -10.75
C ASN A 44 -4.43 11.32 -10.58
N ILE A 45 -4.57 10.91 -9.33
CA ILE A 45 -4.83 9.52 -8.96
C ILE A 45 -6.31 9.27 -9.20
N ASN A 46 -6.64 8.39 -10.15
CA ASN A 46 -8.02 7.95 -10.33
C ASN A 46 -8.38 6.98 -9.19
N PRO A 47 -9.29 7.36 -8.26
CA PRO A 47 -9.58 6.55 -7.08
C PRO A 47 -10.16 5.18 -7.45
N GLY A 48 -11.00 5.12 -8.49
CA GLY A 48 -11.60 3.86 -8.94
C GLY A 48 -10.57 2.86 -9.46
N LYS A 49 -9.60 3.33 -10.25
CA LYS A 49 -8.51 2.48 -10.75
C LYS A 49 -7.61 1.97 -9.61
N ASN A 50 -7.32 2.82 -8.62
CA ASN A 50 -6.51 2.42 -7.47
C ASN A 50 -7.18 1.34 -6.64
N VAL A 51 -8.47 1.51 -6.31
CA VAL A 51 -9.23 0.51 -5.55
C VAL A 51 -9.29 -0.81 -6.30
N LEU A 52 -9.54 -0.77 -7.61
CA LEU A 52 -9.60 -1.98 -8.43
C LEU A 52 -8.25 -2.71 -8.46
N SER A 53 -7.14 -1.98 -8.55
CA SER A 53 -5.78 -2.56 -8.53
C SER A 53 -5.49 -3.25 -7.19
N ILE A 54 -5.80 -2.60 -6.06
CA ILE A 54 -5.62 -3.18 -4.72
C ILE A 54 -6.49 -4.43 -4.56
N PHE A 55 -7.74 -4.38 -5.00
CA PHE A 55 -8.66 -5.51 -4.92
C PHE A 55 -8.16 -6.72 -5.71
N ILE A 56 -7.75 -6.52 -6.96
CA ILE A 56 -7.21 -7.59 -7.81
C ILE A 56 -5.93 -8.16 -7.20
N ALA A 57 -5.03 -7.31 -6.71
CA ALA A 57 -3.82 -7.78 -6.02
C ALA A 57 -4.16 -8.63 -4.79
N PHE A 58 -5.11 -8.17 -3.96
CA PHE A 58 -5.54 -8.90 -2.77
C PHE A 58 -6.16 -10.27 -3.13
N LEU A 59 -6.99 -10.34 -4.18
CA LEU A 59 -7.54 -11.59 -4.66
C LEU A 59 -6.45 -12.57 -5.11
N ILE A 60 -5.52 -12.13 -5.96
CA ILE A 60 -4.47 -13.00 -6.49
C ILE A 60 -3.60 -13.55 -5.36
N PHE A 61 -3.06 -12.68 -4.50
CA PHE A 61 -2.17 -13.10 -3.42
C PHE A 61 -2.89 -13.82 -2.28
N GLY A 62 -4.17 -13.51 -2.03
CA GLY A 62 -5.00 -14.16 -1.02
C GLY A 62 -5.52 -15.54 -1.45
N MET A 63 -5.68 -15.78 -2.76
CA MET A 63 -6.11 -17.09 -3.29
C MET A 63 -5.00 -18.15 -3.27
N LEU A 64 -3.74 -17.75 -3.37
CA LEU A 64 -2.59 -18.67 -3.40
C LEU A 64 -2.58 -19.69 -2.24
N PRO A 65 -2.69 -19.29 -0.95
CA PRO A 65 -2.77 -20.24 0.16
C PRO A 65 -4.00 -21.17 0.09
N LEU A 66 -5.10 -20.66 -0.46
CA LEU A 66 -6.39 -21.35 -0.51
C LEU A 66 -6.47 -22.39 -1.64
N ILE A 67 -5.61 -22.27 -2.66
CA ILE A 67 -5.55 -23.20 -3.80
C ILE A 67 -5.43 -24.66 -3.35
N ILE A 68 -4.65 -24.93 -2.29
CA ILE A 68 -4.51 -26.29 -1.77
C ILE A 68 -5.86 -26.85 -1.32
N PHE A 69 -6.67 -26.05 -0.64
CA PHE A 69 -7.97 -26.48 -0.13
C PHE A 69 -8.97 -26.59 -1.28
N ILE A 70 -8.98 -25.62 -2.20
CA ILE A 70 -9.85 -25.65 -3.38
C ILE A 70 -9.60 -26.90 -4.22
N ILE A 71 -8.34 -27.25 -4.50
CA ILE A 71 -8.00 -28.46 -5.26
C ILE A 71 -8.44 -29.71 -4.50
N GLY A 72 -8.16 -29.78 -3.19
CA GLY A 72 -8.55 -30.92 -2.37
C GLY A 72 -10.06 -31.16 -2.38
N THR A 73 -10.86 -30.10 -2.27
CA THR A 73 -12.33 -30.19 -2.26
C THR A 73 -12.94 -30.41 -3.64
N VAL A 74 -12.47 -29.70 -4.68
CA VAL A 74 -13.08 -29.77 -6.02
C VAL A 74 -12.77 -31.09 -6.73
N PHE A 75 -11.54 -31.60 -6.60
CA PHE A 75 -11.13 -32.84 -7.26
C PHE A 75 -11.31 -34.07 -6.36
N ASN A 76 -11.84 -33.90 -5.15
CA ASN A 76 -12.00 -34.97 -4.16
C ASN A 76 -10.68 -35.71 -3.85
N ILE A 77 -9.55 -34.99 -3.90
CA ILE A 77 -8.21 -35.52 -3.65
C ILE A 77 -7.83 -35.22 -2.20
N THR A 78 -7.46 -36.26 -1.45
CA THR A 78 -6.89 -36.08 -0.11
C THR A 78 -5.45 -35.62 -0.24
N ILE A 79 -5.22 -34.32 -0.09
CA ILE A 79 -3.86 -33.76 -0.02
C ILE A 79 -3.32 -34.04 1.38
N LYS A 80 -2.32 -34.92 1.49
CA LYS A 80 -1.63 -35.14 2.75
C LYS A 80 -0.93 -33.84 3.17
N ASN A 81 -1.08 -33.46 4.44
CA ASN A 81 -0.48 -32.27 5.02
C ASN A 81 -0.92 -30.95 4.33
N SER A 82 -2.18 -30.81 3.92
CA SER A 82 -2.71 -29.57 3.31
C SER A 82 -2.32 -28.29 4.08
N PHE A 83 -2.37 -28.34 5.41
CA PHE A 83 -1.99 -27.20 6.26
C PHE A 83 -0.54 -26.76 6.06
N PHE A 84 0.39 -27.71 5.92
CA PHE A 84 1.81 -27.43 5.69
C PHE A 84 2.03 -26.78 4.32
N TRP A 85 1.40 -27.32 3.27
CA TRP A 85 1.47 -26.75 1.93
C TRP A 85 0.83 -25.37 1.84
N ALA A 86 -0.33 -25.16 2.47
CA ALA A 86 -0.99 -23.86 2.55
C ALA A 86 -0.11 -22.83 3.27
N SER A 87 0.60 -23.25 4.33
CA SER A 87 1.54 -22.39 5.08
C SER A 87 2.74 -21.97 4.22
N ILE A 88 3.31 -22.89 3.43
CA ILE A 88 4.38 -22.59 2.46
C ILE A 88 3.87 -21.60 1.40
N LEU A 89 2.70 -21.85 0.80
CA LEU A 89 2.13 -20.97 -0.21
C LEU A 89 1.81 -19.58 0.37
N SER A 90 1.35 -19.50 1.62
CA SER A 90 1.16 -18.23 2.32
C SER A 90 2.47 -17.46 2.49
N GLY A 91 3.53 -18.14 2.95
CA GLY A 91 4.85 -17.54 3.03
C GLY A 91 5.35 -16.98 1.71
N ILE A 92 5.24 -17.77 0.63
CA ILE A 92 5.63 -17.36 -0.72
C ILE A 92 4.80 -16.16 -1.17
N SER A 93 3.49 -16.17 -0.94
CA SER A 93 2.58 -15.09 -1.35
C SER A 93 2.92 -13.77 -0.67
N ILE A 94 3.17 -13.79 0.64
CA ILE A 94 3.54 -12.62 1.43
C ILE A 94 4.92 -12.09 1.00
N PHE A 95 5.89 -12.96 0.76
CA PHE A 95 7.20 -12.58 0.28
C PHE A 95 7.14 -11.93 -1.11
N LEU A 96 6.40 -12.54 -2.05
CA LEU A 96 6.20 -12.01 -3.39
C LEU A 96 5.51 -10.65 -3.37
N LEU A 97 4.46 -10.49 -2.56
CA LEU A 97 3.77 -9.22 -2.38
C LEU A 97 4.72 -8.12 -1.89
N GLY A 98 5.51 -8.42 -0.85
CA GLY A 98 6.53 -7.51 -0.32
C GLY A 98 7.64 -7.18 -1.32
N GLY A 99 8.00 -8.15 -2.14
CA GLY A 99 8.92 -7.99 -3.25
C GLY A 99 8.36 -7.06 -4.34
N PHE A 100 7.17 -7.35 -4.90
CA PHE A 100 6.57 -6.51 -5.94
C PHE A 100 6.43 -5.06 -5.52
N LYS A 101 6.08 -4.80 -4.26
CA LYS A 101 6.07 -3.44 -3.68
C LYS A 101 7.44 -2.74 -3.73
N SER A 102 8.53 -3.48 -3.62
CA SER A 102 9.89 -2.93 -3.64
C SER A 102 10.24 -2.32 -5.00
N LYS A 103 9.73 -2.90 -6.09
CA LYS A 103 10.00 -2.47 -7.46
C LYS A 103 9.47 -1.06 -7.73
N ILE A 104 8.35 -0.72 -7.09
CA ILE A 104 7.73 0.61 -7.18
C ILE A 104 8.47 1.62 -6.29
N THR A 105 9.02 1.17 -5.17
CA THR A 105 9.66 2.04 -4.16
C THR A 105 11.18 2.18 -4.34
N ASN A 106 11.77 1.64 -5.41
CA ASN A 106 13.22 1.57 -5.65
C ASN A 106 14.02 1.00 -4.47
N LYS A 107 13.43 0.07 -3.72
CA LYS A 107 14.09 -0.65 -2.62
C LYS A 107 14.51 -2.04 -3.06
N ASN A 108 15.53 -2.59 -2.39
CA ASN A 108 15.97 -3.97 -2.63
C ASN A 108 14.81 -4.96 -2.42
N TRP A 109 14.50 -5.72 -3.47
CA TRP A 109 13.42 -6.71 -3.55
C TRP A 109 13.48 -7.76 -2.46
N PHE A 110 14.66 -8.33 -2.26
CA PHE A 110 14.83 -9.38 -1.26
C PHE A 110 14.60 -8.86 0.15
N LYS A 111 15.15 -7.68 0.47
CA LYS A 111 14.99 -7.06 1.80
C LYS A 111 13.54 -6.69 2.09
N SER A 112 12.84 -6.12 1.11
CA SER A 112 11.42 -5.77 1.25
C SER A 112 10.56 -7.02 1.44
N GLY A 113 10.75 -8.05 0.60
CA GLY A 113 10.07 -9.33 0.72
C GLY A 113 10.28 -9.99 2.08
N MET A 114 11.53 -10.02 2.57
CA MET A 114 11.86 -10.64 3.86
C MET A 114 11.22 -9.90 5.05
N ILE A 115 11.20 -8.57 5.03
CA ILE A 115 10.52 -7.77 6.06
C ILE A 115 9.02 -8.06 6.06
N THR A 116 8.40 -8.09 4.87
CA THR A 116 6.96 -8.38 4.75
C THR A 116 6.65 -9.81 5.19
N PHE A 117 7.49 -10.79 4.84
CA PHE A 117 7.37 -12.17 5.29
C PHE A 117 7.45 -12.30 6.82
N LEU A 118 8.41 -11.63 7.47
CA LEU A 118 8.54 -11.67 8.92
C LEU A 118 7.33 -11.05 9.63
N ILE A 119 6.86 -9.88 9.17
CA ILE A 119 5.68 -9.23 9.73
C ILE A 119 4.44 -10.13 9.55
N GLY A 120 4.26 -10.70 8.35
CA GLY A 120 3.17 -11.62 8.06
C GLY A 120 3.25 -12.91 8.89
N GLY A 121 4.45 -13.44 9.12
CA GLY A 121 4.68 -14.61 9.97
C GLY A 121 4.30 -14.35 11.42
N ILE A 122 4.70 -13.20 11.99
CA ILE A 122 4.29 -12.78 13.34
C ILE A 122 2.76 -12.68 13.44
N ALA A 123 2.13 -12.06 12.43
CA ALA A 123 0.67 -11.95 12.38
C ALA A 123 -0.02 -13.32 12.28
N ALA A 124 0.51 -14.25 11.48
CA ALA A 124 -0.02 -15.60 11.34
C ALA A 124 0.07 -16.40 12.65
N VAL A 125 1.20 -16.29 13.35
CA VAL A 125 1.38 -16.90 14.67
C VAL A 125 0.38 -16.32 15.67
N ALA A 126 0.22 -14.99 15.71
CA ALA A 126 -0.75 -14.34 16.57
C ALA A 126 -2.19 -14.80 16.27
N ALA A 127 -2.57 -14.87 14.99
CA ALA A 127 -3.87 -15.35 14.55
C ALA A 127 -4.12 -16.81 14.96
N TYR A 128 -3.11 -17.67 14.84
CA TYR A 128 -3.20 -19.07 15.28
C TYR A 128 -3.41 -19.18 16.79
N PHE A 129 -2.68 -18.42 17.59
CA PHE A 129 -2.85 -18.40 19.04
C PHE A 129 -4.25 -17.94 19.45
N VAL A 130 -4.74 -16.84 18.84
CA VAL A 130 -6.09 -16.34 19.09
C VAL A 130 -7.14 -17.39 18.71
N GLY A 131 -7.00 -18.03 17.54
CA GLY A 131 -7.89 -19.10 17.12
C GLY A 131 -7.89 -20.30 18.06
N ASN A 132 -6.71 -20.70 18.55
CA ASN A 132 -6.56 -21.81 19.50
C ASN A 132 -7.17 -21.50 20.88
N ILE A 133 -7.06 -20.25 21.35
CA ILE A 133 -7.72 -19.83 22.60
C ILE A 133 -9.24 -19.86 22.41
N LEU A 134 -9.74 -19.31 21.29
CA LEU A 134 -11.17 -19.25 21.02
C LEU A 134 -11.78 -20.66 20.90
N SER A 135 -11.09 -21.58 20.25
CA SER A 135 -11.51 -22.99 20.11
C SER A 135 -11.57 -23.76 21.44
N LYS A 136 -11.00 -23.22 22.52
CA LYS A 136 -11.10 -23.83 23.87
C LYS A 136 -12.25 -23.25 24.69
N ILE A 137 -12.76 -22.08 24.31
CA ILE A 137 -13.80 -21.35 25.04
C ILE A 137 -15.18 -21.69 24.49
N ILE A 138 -15.29 -21.86 23.17
CA ILE A 138 -16.52 -22.24 22.45
C ILE A 138 -16.42 -23.70 22.05
#